data_AF-A0A554MF70-F1
#
_entry.id   AF-A0A554MF70-F1
#
_cell.length_a   1.000
_cell.length_b   1.000
_cell.length_c   1.000
_cell.angle_alpha   90.00
_cell.angle_beta   90.00
_cell.angle_gamma   90.00
#
_symmetry.space_group_name_H-M   'P 1'
#
loop_
_entity.id
_entity.type
_entity.pdbx_description
1 polymer ?
#
loop_
_entity_poly.entity_id
_entity_poly.type
_entity_poly.pdbx_seq_one_letter_code
_entity_poly.pdbx_strand_id
1 'polypeptide(L)'
;MPVGVLEAPSGPRVLKSGDYEGQTLEVLMFNEYGHLVFVKKMMDKNLVNGSSSSEFHKHLEWLLGQGENRVVSGVCLGCHTRPVTRFSVLGSEQDGYSMSALYTCCDDRACEEMIALLAIGKTPIFLPVRFSSLMYFKYKHDRLQVVSLLKGLFNLPQRINRDIAFQFFSQ
;
A
#
# COMPACT_ATOMS: atom_id res chain seq x y z
N MET A 1 7.58 0.18 -22.74
CA MET A 1 8.95 0.69 -22.49
C MET A 1 9.49 -0.05 -21.29
N PRO A 2 10.72 -0.59 -21.33
CA PRO A 2 11.31 -1.20 -20.15
C PRO A 2 11.35 -0.14 -19.04
N VAL A 3 10.74 -0.43 -17.91
CA VAL A 3 10.81 0.41 -16.71
C VAL A 3 12.28 0.39 -16.30
N GLY A 4 13.02 1.46 -16.59
CA GLY A 4 14.38 1.61 -16.10
C GLY A 4 14.36 1.40 -14.60
N VAL A 5 15.25 0.55 -14.09
CA VAL A 5 15.38 0.32 -12.65
C VAL A 5 15.71 1.67 -12.03
N LEU A 6 14.74 2.26 -11.33
CA LEU A 6 14.96 3.51 -10.61
C LEU A 6 15.94 3.22 -9.48
N GLU A 7 17.08 3.92 -9.48
CA GLU A 7 18.08 3.78 -8.44
C GLU A 7 17.47 4.12 -7.08
N ALA A 8 17.77 3.28 -6.08
CA ALA A 8 17.32 3.52 -4.73
C ALA A 8 17.95 4.82 -4.18
N PRO A 9 17.16 5.70 -3.53
CA PRO A 9 17.69 6.89 -2.90
C PRO A 9 18.65 6.53 -1.75
N SER A 10 19.50 7.48 -1.36
CA SER A 10 20.55 7.26 -0.34
C SER A 10 20.03 7.20 1.11
N GLY A 11 18.80 7.65 1.37
CA GLY A 11 18.23 7.68 2.71
C GLY A 11 16.79 8.21 2.73
N PRO A 12 16.12 8.16 3.91
CA PRO A 12 14.75 8.62 4.05
C PRO A 12 14.63 10.12 3.76
N ARG A 13 13.54 10.51 3.08
CA ARG A 13 13.35 11.91 2.69
C ARG A 13 12.36 12.63 3.59
N VAL A 14 12.88 13.55 4.41
CA VAL A 14 12.11 14.43 5.30
C VAL A 14 11.49 15.59 4.52
N LEU A 15 10.20 15.84 4.73
CA LEU A 15 9.52 17.03 4.22
C LEU A 15 9.86 18.26 5.08
N LYS A 16 10.21 19.35 4.42
CA LYS A 16 10.69 20.59 5.06
C LYS A 16 9.60 21.64 5.28
N SER A 17 8.37 21.41 4.80
CA SER A 17 7.28 22.38 4.87
C SER A 17 5.92 21.73 4.59
N GLY A 18 4.84 22.41 4.99
CA GLY A 18 3.45 22.00 4.74
C GLY A 18 2.87 21.13 5.87
N ASP A 19 1.69 20.57 5.65
CA ASP A 19 0.94 19.81 6.67
C ASP A 19 1.66 18.55 7.19
N TYR A 20 2.68 18.10 6.45
CA TYR A 20 3.50 16.92 6.77
C TYR A 20 4.96 17.26 7.08
N GLU A 21 5.25 18.52 7.43
CA GLU A 21 6.59 18.93 7.85
C GLU A 21 7.16 18.01 8.95
N GLY A 22 8.43 17.62 8.80
CA GLY A 22 9.12 16.72 9.72
C GLY A 22 8.82 15.23 9.50
N GLN A 23 7.80 14.87 8.72
CA GLN A 23 7.55 13.48 8.34
C GLN A 23 8.39 13.08 7.12
N THR A 24 8.63 11.77 6.96
CA THR A 24 9.31 11.25 5.78
C THR A 24 8.34 10.67 4.76
N LEU A 25 8.71 10.71 3.48
CA LEU A 25 7.88 10.14 2.41
C LEU A 25 7.53 8.67 2.66
N GLU A 26 8.46 7.90 3.19
CA GLU A 26 8.31 6.47 3.47
C GLU A 26 7.29 6.21 4.58
N VAL A 27 7.26 7.06 5.62
CA VAL A 27 6.23 6.97 6.66
C VAL A 27 4.87 7.37 6.09
N LEU A 28 4.83 8.38 5.21
CA LEU A 28 3.60 8.82 4.55
C LEU A 28 3.01 7.78 3.61
N MET A 29 3.79 6.83 3.08
CA MET A 29 3.22 5.69 2.33
C MET A 29 2.19 4.92 3.14
N PHE A 30 2.40 4.77 4.45
CA PHE A 30 1.48 4.07 5.33
C PHE A 30 0.31 4.97 5.77
N ASN A 31 0.51 6.27 5.91
CA ASN A 31 -0.50 7.13 6.53
C ASN A 31 -1.35 7.88 5.49
N GLU A 32 -0.73 8.32 4.39
CA GLU A 32 -1.27 9.30 3.45
C GLU A 32 -0.89 8.98 1.99
N TYR A 33 -0.97 7.71 1.61
CA TYR A 33 -0.66 7.24 0.26
C TYR A 33 -1.36 8.06 -0.85
N GLY A 34 -2.65 8.38 -0.66
CA GLY A 34 -3.41 9.18 -1.64
C GLY A 34 -2.85 10.58 -1.86
N HIS A 35 -2.32 11.20 -0.81
CA HIS A 35 -1.64 12.48 -0.91
C HIS A 35 -0.35 12.35 -1.74
N LEU A 36 0.44 11.30 -1.51
CA LEU A 36 1.67 11.04 -2.28
C LEU A 36 1.39 10.81 -3.77
N VAL A 37 0.35 10.03 -4.10
CA VAL A 37 -0.10 9.85 -5.49
C VAL A 37 -0.54 11.18 -6.12
N PHE A 38 -1.26 12.01 -5.37
CA PHE A 38 -1.66 13.34 -5.84
C PHE A 38 -0.45 14.24 -6.12
N VAL A 39 0.51 14.30 -5.19
CA VAL A 39 1.75 15.06 -5.36
C VAL A 39 2.52 14.57 -6.60
N LYS A 40 2.68 13.26 -6.78
CA LYS A 40 3.35 12.70 -7.96
C LYS A 40 2.66 13.14 -9.25
N LYS A 41 1.33 13.03 -9.32
CA LYS A 41 0.54 13.47 -10.49
C LYS A 41 0.72 14.96 -10.80
N MET A 42 0.82 15.81 -9.78
CA MET A 42 1.08 17.24 -9.97
C MET A 42 2.48 17.49 -10.53
N MET A 43 3.47 16.74 -10.06
CA MET A 43 4.85 16.83 -10.57
C MET A 43 4.96 16.33 -12.00
N ASP A 44 4.34 15.19 -12.33
CA ASP A 44 4.33 14.62 -13.67
C ASP A 44 3.80 15.61 -14.72
N LYS A 45 2.72 16.34 -14.38
CA LYS A 45 2.17 17.39 -15.26
C LYS A 45 3.16 18.52 -15.52
N ASN A 46 3.97 18.88 -14.54
CA ASN A 46 4.97 19.94 -14.69
C ASN A 46 6.18 19.48 -15.52
N LEU A 47 6.49 18.18 -15.56
CA LEU A 47 7.55 17.64 -16.42
C LEU A 47 7.20 17.73 -17.92
N VAL A 48 5.92 17.55 -18.27
CA VAL A 48 5.44 17.69 -19.65
C VAL A 48 5.74 19.09 -20.21
N ASN A 49 5.89 20.09 -19.34
CA ASN A 49 6.26 21.46 -19.71
C ASN A 49 7.79 21.67 -19.84
N GLY A 50 8.59 20.60 -19.98
CA GLY A 50 10.03 20.66 -20.25
C GLY A 50 10.92 20.79 -19.02
N SER A 51 10.39 20.62 -17.81
CA SER A 51 11.20 20.60 -16.58
C SER A 51 11.88 19.25 -16.39
N SER A 52 13.10 19.24 -15.84
CA SER A 52 13.79 18.00 -15.48
C SER A 52 13.23 17.38 -14.19
N SER A 53 13.30 16.04 -14.09
CA SER A 53 12.87 15.30 -12.91
C SER A 53 13.78 15.61 -11.72
N SER A 54 13.24 16.27 -10.69
CA SER A 54 13.97 16.59 -9.47
C SER A 54 14.26 15.33 -8.64
N GLU A 55 15.27 15.39 -7.77
CA GLU A 55 15.55 14.29 -6.83
C GLU A 55 14.35 13.94 -5.93
N PHE A 56 13.50 14.92 -5.63
CA PHE A 56 12.24 14.65 -4.90
C PHE A 56 11.30 13.81 -5.74
N HIS A 57 11.17 14.14 -7.03
CA HIS A 57 10.31 13.42 -7.94
C HIS A 57 10.77 11.97 -8.12
N LYS A 58 12.05 11.77 -8.40
CA LYS A 58 12.64 10.43 -8.56
C LYS A 58 12.44 9.57 -7.31
N HIS A 59 12.67 10.14 -6.12
CA HIS A 59 12.43 9.45 -4.85
C HIS A 59 10.98 9.03 -4.71
N LEU A 60 10.04 9.95 -4.96
CA LEU A 60 8.60 9.66 -4.87
C LEU A 60 8.16 8.60 -5.88
N GLU A 61 8.70 8.65 -7.09
CA GLU A 61 8.45 7.65 -8.14
C GLU A 61 8.98 6.28 -7.75
N TRP A 62 10.23 6.21 -7.28
CA TRP A 62 10.83 4.98 -6.74
C TRP A 62 9.98 4.42 -5.60
N LEU A 63 9.60 5.26 -4.63
CA LEU A 63 8.87 4.85 -3.44
C LEU A 63 7.48 4.29 -3.76
N LEU A 64 6.73 4.97 -4.63
CA LEU A 64 5.43 4.48 -5.09
C LEU A 64 5.57 3.17 -5.89
N GLY A 65 6.60 3.06 -6.71
CA GLY A 65 6.93 1.83 -7.44
C GLY A 65 7.24 0.66 -6.51
N GLN A 66 8.06 0.87 -5.48
CA GLN A 66 8.42 -0.16 -4.50
C GLN A 66 7.21 -0.59 -3.65
N GLY A 67 6.38 0.37 -3.22
CA GLY A 67 5.19 0.07 -2.44
C GLY A 67 4.14 -0.76 -3.19
N GLU A 68 3.87 -0.43 -4.46
CA GLU A 68 2.84 -1.13 -5.25
C GLU A 68 3.22 -2.57 -5.63
N ASN A 69 4.51 -2.85 -5.69
CA ASN A 69 5.04 -4.14 -6.14
C ASN A 69 5.60 -4.98 -5.00
N ARG A 70 5.27 -4.65 -3.74
CA ARG A 70 5.78 -5.39 -2.59
C ARG A 70 5.22 -6.80 -2.55
N VAL A 71 6.13 -7.78 -2.47
CA VAL A 71 5.77 -9.18 -2.29
C VAL A 71 5.51 -9.46 -0.81
N VAL A 72 4.39 -10.10 -0.53
CA VAL A 72 4.02 -10.57 0.81
C VAL A 72 4.71 -11.90 1.08
N SER A 73 5.31 -12.06 2.27
CA SER A 73 5.94 -13.33 2.67
C SER A 73 4.93 -14.39 3.14
N GLY A 74 3.71 -13.98 3.49
CA GLY A 74 2.63 -14.87 3.91
C GLY A 74 2.11 -15.76 2.78
N VAL A 75 1.75 -16.99 3.12
CA VAL A 75 1.12 -17.96 2.21
C VAL A 75 -0.41 -17.92 2.33
N CYS A 76 -1.10 -18.15 1.23
CA CYS A 76 -2.55 -18.24 1.17
C CYS A 76 -3.06 -19.37 2.08
N LEU A 77 -4.02 -19.07 2.96
CA LEU A 77 -4.62 -20.06 3.86
C LEU A 77 -5.50 -21.10 3.14
N GLY A 78 -5.96 -20.82 1.93
CA GLY A 78 -6.78 -21.77 1.16
C GLY A 78 -5.95 -22.86 0.48
N CYS A 79 -4.86 -22.49 -0.18
CA CYS A 79 -4.04 -23.44 -0.96
C CYS A 79 -2.70 -23.79 -0.32
N HIS A 80 -2.27 -23.07 0.74
CA HIS A 80 -1.02 -23.25 1.47
C HIS A 80 0.27 -23.26 0.63
N THR A 81 0.19 -22.87 -0.65
CA THR A 81 1.28 -23.01 -1.64
C THR A 81 1.65 -21.69 -2.28
N ARG A 82 0.66 -20.83 -2.57
CA ARG A 82 0.88 -19.53 -3.22
C ARG A 82 0.98 -18.39 -2.21
N PRO A 83 1.70 -17.30 -2.53
CA PRO A 83 1.72 -16.11 -1.71
C PRO A 83 0.33 -15.46 -1.63
N VAL A 84 0.07 -14.75 -0.55
CA VAL A 84 -1.12 -13.90 -0.42
C VAL A 84 -0.99 -12.73 -1.40
N THR A 85 -2.03 -12.52 -2.21
CA THR A 85 -2.11 -11.41 -3.18
C THR A 85 -3.38 -10.58 -3.02
N ARG A 86 -4.38 -11.09 -2.28
CA ARG A 86 -5.65 -10.41 -2.04
C ARG A 86 -6.07 -10.50 -0.57
N PHE A 87 -6.85 -9.52 -0.14
CA PHE A 87 -7.58 -9.54 1.12
C PHE A 87 -9.04 -9.22 0.87
N SER A 88 -9.93 -9.80 1.66
CA SER A 88 -11.36 -9.56 1.58
C SER A 88 -11.78 -8.54 2.64
N VAL A 89 -12.74 -7.70 2.27
CA VAL A 89 -13.41 -6.79 3.19
C VAL A 89 -14.91 -7.01 3.15
N LEU A 90 -15.54 -6.88 4.31
CA LEU A 90 -16.98 -7.01 4.49
C LEU A 90 -17.53 -5.71 5.07
N GLY A 91 -18.53 -5.13 4.40
CA GLY A 91 -19.14 -3.89 4.86
C GLY A 91 -19.50 -2.97 3.72
N SER A 92 -19.68 -1.70 4.06
CA SER A 92 -20.10 -0.65 3.15
C SER A 92 -19.41 0.66 3.54
N GLU A 93 -19.50 1.68 2.69
CA GLU A 93 -19.03 3.02 3.04
C GLU A 93 -19.84 3.58 4.24
N GLN A 94 -21.13 3.26 4.33
CA GLN A 94 -22.03 3.78 5.36
C GLN A 94 -21.79 3.14 6.73
N ASP A 95 -21.52 1.84 6.76
CA ASP A 95 -21.40 1.05 8.00
C ASP A 95 -19.95 0.81 8.43
N GLY A 96 -18.99 1.14 7.57
CA GLY A 96 -17.59 0.80 7.71
C GLY A 96 -17.27 -0.62 7.25
N TYR A 97 -15.98 -0.93 7.20
CA TYR A 97 -15.48 -2.21 6.73
C TYR A 97 -14.82 -3.00 7.86
N SER A 98 -15.09 -4.30 7.87
CA SER A 98 -14.38 -5.30 8.67
C SER A 98 -13.40 -6.08 7.80
N MET A 99 -12.20 -6.29 8.33
CA MET A 99 -11.10 -6.98 7.65
C MET A 99 -10.20 -7.71 8.63
N SER A 100 -9.58 -8.82 8.19
CA SER A 100 -8.67 -9.63 9.00
C SER A 100 -7.68 -10.36 8.11
N ALA A 101 -6.50 -10.68 8.67
CA ALA A 101 -5.51 -11.53 8.01
C ALA A 101 -6.05 -12.94 7.71
N LEU A 102 -7.04 -13.41 8.47
CA LEU A 102 -7.74 -14.68 8.21
C LEU A 102 -8.54 -14.67 6.91
N TYR A 103 -8.90 -13.49 6.40
CA TYR A 103 -9.67 -13.32 5.17
C TYR A 103 -8.78 -12.93 3.98
N THR A 104 -7.57 -13.48 3.93
CA THR A 104 -6.59 -13.24 2.87
C THR A 104 -6.37 -14.48 2.02
N CYS A 105 -6.09 -14.29 0.73
CA CYS A 105 -5.90 -15.39 -0.20
C CYS A 105 -4.95 -15.02 -1.36
N CYS A 106 -4.58 -16.03 -2.15
CA CYS A 106 -3.97 -15.84 -3.47
C CYS A 106 -5.04 -15.40 -4.49
N ASP A 107 -4.63 -15.25 -5.75
CA ASP A 107 -5.44 -14.85 -6.91
C ASP A 107 -6.30 -15.97 -7.49
N ASP A 108 -6.35 -17.12 -6.82
CA ASP A 108 -7.16 -18.25 -7.24
C ASP A 108 -8.64 -18.08 -6.89
N ARG A 109 -9.49 -18.34 -7.88
CA ARG A 109 -10.94 -18.31 -7.69
C ARG A 109 -11.42 -19.28 -6.61
N ALA A 110 -10.86 -20.49 -6.51
CA ALA A 110 -11.29 -21.45 -5.49
C ALA A 110 -10.92 -20.96 -4.07
N CYS A 111 -9.80 -20.24 -3.93
CA CYS A 111 -9.42 -19.64 -2.65
C CYS A 111 -10.32 -18.45 -2.29
N GLU A 112 -10.72 -17.63 -3.27
CA GLU A 112 -11.69 -16.55 -3.05
C GLU A 112 -13.06 -17.10 -2.66
N GLU A 113 -13.54 -18.14 -3.35
CA GLU A 113 -14.81 -18.81 -3.04
C GLU A 113 -14.81 -19.39 -1.62
N MET A 114 -13.69 -19.99 -1.19
CA MET A 114 -13.53 -20.46 0.19
C MET A 114 -13.68 -19.33 1.21
N ILE A 115 -13.04 -18.18 0.98
CA ILE A 115 -13.20 -17.00 1.86
C ILE A 115 -14.63 -16.45 1.81
N ALA A 116 -15.27 -16.46 0.64
CA ALA A 116 -16.65 -16.00 0.49
C ALA A 116 -17.66 -16.85 1.27
N LEU A 117 -17.44 -18.16 1.39
CA LEU A 117 -18.26 -19.04 2.22
C LEU A 117 -18.20 -18.67 3.71
N LEU A 118 -17.09 -18.06 4.17
CA LEU A 118 -16.94 -17.60 5.55
C LEU A 118 -17.70 -16.29 5.84
N ALA A 119 -18.18 -15.58 4.81
CA ALA A 119 -18.78 -14.26 4.93
C ALA A 119 -20.27 -14.24 5.32
N ILE A 120 -20.88 -15.41 5.60
CA ILE A 120 -22.25 -15.63 6.12
C ILE A 120 -23.26 -14.57 5.63
N GLY A 121 -23.74 -14.71 4.40
CA GLY A 121 -24.79 -13.86 3.83
C GLY A 121 -24.35 -12.48 3.36
N LYS A 122 -23.06 -12.14 3.46
CA LYS A 122 -22.47 -10.93 2.87
C LYS A 122 -21.54 -11.30 1.71
N THR A 123 -21.54 -10.48 0.67
CA THR A 123 -20.60 -10.63 -0.45
C THR A 123 -19.30 -9.87 -0.10
N PRO A 124 -18.16 -10.56 0.08
CA PRO A 124 -16.90 -9.88 0.29
C PRO A 124 -16.43 -9.15 -0.96
N ILE A 125 -15.73 -8.05 -0.73
CA ILE A 125 -15.00 -7.32 -1.77
C ILE A 125 -13.53 -7.70 -1.65
N PHE A 126 -12.97 -8.27 -2.72
CA PHE A 126 -11.57 -8.68 -2.74
C PHE A 126 -10.67 -7.59 -3.34
N LEU A 127 -9.79 -7.05 -2.52
CA LEU A 127 -8.82 -6.02 -2.91
C LEU A 127 -7.40 -6.62 -2.99
N PRO A 128 -6.54 -6.13 -3.89
CA PRO A 128 -5.15 -6.59 -3.93
C PRO A 128 -4.38 -6.15 -2.68
N VAL A 129 -3.39 -6.92 -2.24
CA VAL A 129 -2.47 -6.50 -1.17
C VAL A 129 -1.46 -5.48 -1.72
N ARG A 130 -1.93 -4.24 -1.85
CA ARG A 130 -1.18 -3.09 -2.37
C ARG A 130 -1.56 -1.82 -1.62
N PHE A 131 -0.67 -0.83 -1.62
CA PHE A 131 -0.96 0.48 -1.02
C PHE A 131 -2.09 1.22 -1.75
N SER A 132 -2.23 1.03 -3.07
CA SER A 132 -3.36 1.53 -3.84
C SER A 132 -4.73 1.09 -3.32
N SER A 133 -4.84 -0.03 -2.61
CA SER A 133 -6.08 -0.45 -1.94
C SER A 133 -6.52 0.51 -0.84
N LEU A 134 -5.64 1.34 -0.27
CA LEU A 134 -6.02 2.41 0.67
C LEU A 134 -6.95 3.44 0.02
N MET A 135 -6.86 3.63 -1.30
CA MET A 135 -7.71 4.57 -2.03
C MET A 135 -9.15 4.11 -2.16
N TYR A 136 -9.44 2.83 -1.90
CA TYR A 136 -10.80 2.30 -1.86
C TYR A 136 -11.59 2.86 -0.66
N PHE A 137 -10.90 3.22 0.42
CA PHE A 137 -11.52 3.59 1.69
C PHE A 137 -11.52 5.10 1.90
N LYS A 138 -12.71 5.69 1.96
CA LYS A 138 -12.90 7.12 2.20
C LYS A 138 -12.53 7.52 3.63
N TYR A 139 -12.96 6.72 4.61
CA TYR A 139 -12.81 7.08 6.02
C TYR A 139 -11.43 6.69 6.56
N LYS A 140 -10.87 7.56 7.41
CA LYS A 140 -9.55 7.36 8.01
C LYS A 140 -9.46 6.10 8.86
N HIS A 141 -10.53 5.76 9.59
CA HIS A 141 -10.60 4.55 10.40
C HIS A 141 -10.34 3.29 9.57
N ASP A 142 -11.02 3.13 8.43
CA ASP A 142 -10.87 1.94 7.59
C ASP A 142 -9.51 1.90 6.91
N ARG A 143 -8.98 3.06 6.48
CA ARG A 143 -7.60 3.16 5.99
C ARG A 143 -6.60 2.66 7.05
N LEU A 144 -6.75 3.03 8.32
CA LEU A 144 -5.88 2.56 9.39
C LEU A 144 -5.98 1.05 9.64
N GLN A 145 -7.18 0.46 9.49
CA GLN A 145 -7.35 -0.99 9.56
C GLN A 145 -6.58 -1.70 8.43
N VAL A 146 -6.70 -1.19 7.19
CA VAL A 146 -5.96 -1.74 6.05
C VAL A 146 -4.46 -1.59 6.27
N VAL A 147 -3.99 -0.45 6.76
CA VAL A 147 -2.57 -0.24 7.07
C VAL A 147 -2.09 -1.25 8.11
N SER A 148 -2.88 -1.52 9.16
CA SER A 148 -2.55 -2.53 10.16
C SER A 148 -2.47 -3.93 9.55
N LEU A 149 -3.42 -4.27 8.67
CA LEU A 149 -3.42 -5.52 7.91
C LEU A 149 -2.17 -5.64 7.02
N LEU A 150 -1.87 -4.62 6.22
CA LEU A 150 -0.69 -4.58 5.37
C LEU A 150 0.60 -4.74 6.18
N LYS A 151 0.73 -4.03 7.31
CA LYS A 151 1.87 -4.19 8.22
C LYS A 151 2.00 -5.63 8.70
N GLY A 152 0.89 -6.27 9.11
CA GLY A 152 0.88 -7.68 9.50
C GLY A 152 1.34 -8.61 8.38
N LEU A 153 0.82 -8.42 7.16
CA LEU A 153 1.19 -9.22 6.00
C LEU A 153 2.67 -9.04 5.58
N PHE A 154 3.21 -7.84 5.76
CA PHE A 154 4.62 -7.52 5.49
C PHE A 154 5.56 -7.79 6.68
N ASN A 155 5.07 -8.39 7.77
CA ASN A 155 5.83 -8.61 9.01
C ASN A 155 6.47 -7.34 9.59
N LEU A 156 5.79 -6.20 9.47
CA LEU A 156 6.22 -4.92 10.00
C LEU A 156 5.65 -4.68 11.41
N PRO A 157 6.38 -3.94 12.27
CA PRO A 157 5.86 -3.52 13.55
C PRO A 157 4.69 -2.53 13.39
N GLN A 158 3.79 -2.52 14.38
CA GLN A 158 2.64 -1.59 14.37
C GLN A 158 3.08 -0.12 14.37
N ARG A 159 4.14 0.21 15.13
CA ARG A 159 4.79 1.52 15.08
C ARG A 159 5.95 1.47 14.08
N ILE A 160 5.84 2.27 13.02
CA ILE A 160 6.88 2.41 11.99
C ILE A 160 7.55 3.77 12.20
N ASN A 161 8.87 3.76 12.39
CA ASN A 161 9.70 4.96 12.34
C ASN A 161 10.30 5.13 10.93
N ARG A 162 10.99 6.25 10.70
CA ARG A 162 11.57 6.57 9.39
C ARG A 162 12.56 5.52 8.87
N ASP A 163 13.36 4.92 9.76
CA ASP A 163 14.43 4.00 9.38
C ASP A 163 13.84 2.63 8.98
N ILE A 164 12.85 2.15 9.74
CA ILE A 164 12.08 0.93 9.42
C ILE A 164 11.33 1.11 8.10
N ALA A 165 10.68 2.26 7.91
CA ALA A 165 9.94 2.54 6.68
C ALA A 165 10.88 2.54 5.47
N PHE A 166 12.01 3.23 5.56
CA PHE A 166 12.99 3.30 4.48
C PHE A 166 13.56 1.92 4.14
N GLN A 167 14.03 1.18 5.15
CA GLN A 167 14.58 -0.16 4.95
C GLN A 167 13.56 -1.09 4.29
N PHE A 168 12.28 -0.99 4.64
CA PHE A 168 11.22 -1.79 4.03
C PHE A 168 11.09 -1.57 2.51
N PHE A 169 11.21 -0.32 2.04
CA PHE A 169 11.12 0.00 0.61
C PHE A 169 12.45 -0.19 -0.14
N SER A 170 13.58 -0.28 0.56
CA SER A 170 14.91 -0.49 -0.03
C SER A 170 15.27 -1.95 -0.34
N GLN A 171 14.50 -2.91 0.16
CA GLN A 171 14.67 -4.34 -0.09
C GLN A 171 14.07 -4.77 -1.41
#